data_AF-A0AAW7AIB6-F1
#
_entry.id   AF-A0AAW7AIB6-F1
#
_cell.length_a   1.000
_cell.length_b   1.000
_cell.length_c   1.000
_cell.angle_alpha   90.00
_cell.angle_beta   90.00
_cell.angle_gamma   90.00
#
_symmetry.space_group_name_H-M   'P 1'
#
loop_
_entity.id
_entity.type
_entity.pdbx_description
1 polymer ?
#
loop_
_entity_poly.entity_id
_entity_poly.type
_entity_poly.pdbx_seq_one_letter_code
_entity_poly.pdbx_strand_id
1 'polypeptide(L)'
;MEQITLTKLELEHIIERAINKKLNEPNVVRPVSIFSEVKIQENEIAKVNERFSFIEFINKPYRGRHFKPLALRKFNCGGGDYFNGKVHDDHIHDHMRKLTLSLFGVSKNSDLNEEDYEQASEMYKYFKDLYLHLYNKRISKLTINDFE
;
A
#
# COMPACT_ATOMS: atom_id res chain seq x y z
N MET A 1 47.32 4.77 -24.93
CA MET A 1 46.37 3.85 -24.26
C MET A 1 47.12 3.23 -23.10
N GLU A 2 46.65 3.43 -21.88
CA GLU A 2 47.25 2.81 -20.70
C GLU A 2 46.68 1.39 -20.55
N GLN A 3 47.57 0.40 -20.47
CA GLN A 3 47.20 -1.00 -20.25
C GLN A 3 47.53 -1.34 -18.79
N ILE A 4 46.52 -1.77 -18.05
CA ILE A 4 46.68 -2.24 -16.67
C ILE A 4 46.91 -3.74 -16.72
N THR A 5 48.06 -4.20 -16.22
CA THR A 5 48.38 -5.62 -16.04
C THR A 5 48.08 -6.01 -14.60
N LEU A 6 47.28 -7.05 -14.41
CA LEU A 6 46.85 -7.53 -13.10
C LEU A 6 47.00 -9.06 -13.05
N THR A 7 47.38 -9.59 -11.89
CA THR A 7 47.39 -11.03 -11.67
C THR A 7 45.98 -11.57 -11.48
N LYS A 8 45.79 -12.87 -11.74
CA LYS A 8 44.48 -13.53 -11.53
C LYS A 8 43.98 -13.38 -10.08
N LEU A 9 44.88 -13.48 -9.11
CA LEU A 9 44.56 -13.34 -7.68
C LEU A 9 44.11 -11.91 -7.33
N GLU A 10 44.78 -10.89 -7.87
CA GLU A 10 44.36 -9.50 -7.65
C GLU A 10 42.99 -9.23 -8.28
N LEU A 11 42.69 -9.86 -9.43
CA LEU A 11 41.39 -9.70 -10.08
C LEU A 11 40.29 -10.36 -9.24
N GLU A 12 40.53 -11.58 -8.76
CA GLU A 12 39.63 -12.29 -7.84
C GLU A 12 39.37 -11.46 -6.58
N HIS A 13 40.42 -10.88 -5.99
CA HIS A 13 40.32 -10.05 -4.80
C HIS A 13 39.52 -8.75 -5.02
N ILE A 14 39.71 -8.08 -6.18
CA ILE A 14 38.94 -6.88 -6.53
C ILE A 14 37.46 -7.23 -6.72
N ILE A 15 37.16 -8.35 -7.38
CA ILE A 15 35.79 -8.83 -7.60
C ILE A 15 35.13 -9.15 -6.26
N GLU A 16 35.79 -9.93 -5.40
CA GLU A 16 35.28 -10.26 -4.06
C GLU A 16 35.02 -8.99 -3.24
N ARG A 17 35.95 -8.04 -3.24
CA ARG A 17 35.78 -6.77 -2.51
C ARG A 17 34.62 -5.94 -3.06
N ALA A 18 34.43 -5.90 -4.38
CA ALA A 18 33.32 -5.19 -5.01
C ALA A 18 31.97 -5.86 -4.71
N ILE A 19 31.91 -7.20 -4.75
CA ILE A 19 30.71 -7.98 -4.42
C ILE A 19 30.37 -7.81 -2.93
N ASN A 20 31.34 -7.97 -2.03
CA ASN A 20 31.11 -7.81 -0.59
C ASN A 20 30.68 -6.40 -0.23
N LYS A 21 31.22 -5.36 -0.88
CA LYS A 21 30.76 -3.98 -0.69
C LYS A 21 29.28 -3.83 -1.08
N LYS A 22 28.87 -4.39 -2.23
CA LYS A 22 27.49 -4.35 -2.72
C LYS A 22 26.52 -5.19 -1.88
N LEU A 23 26.98 -6.32 -1.33
CA LEU A 23 26.17 -7.18 -0.46
C LEU A 23 25.99 -6.61 0.95
N ASN A 24 26.98 -5.85 1.43
CA ASN A 24 26.97 -5.24 2.77
C ASN A 24 26.47 -3.80 2.78
N GLU A 25 26.19 -3.20 1.61
CA GLU A 25 25.46 -1.94 1.54
C GLU A 25 24.03 -2.19 2.05
N PRO A 26 23.54 -1.43 3.05
CA PRO A 26 22.15 -1.56 3.49
C PRO A 26 21.24 -1.37 2.29
N ASN A 27 20.23 -2.23 2.14
CA ASN A 27 19.27 -2.15 1.03
C ASN A 27 18.77 -0.71 0.91
N VAL A 28 19.26 0.01 -0.10
CA VAL A 28 18.86 1.40 -0.33
C VAL A 28 17.35 1.38 -0.56
N VAL A 29 16.61 1.92 0.40
CA VAL A 29 15.16 2.06 0.28
C VAL A 29 14.92 2.95 -0.92
N ARG A 30 14.35 2.38 -1.98
CA ARG A 30 14.04 3.15 -3.16
C ARG A 30 12.84 4.05 -2.84
N PRO A 31 12.78 5.28 -3.37
CA PRO A 31 11.60 6.14 -3.17
C PRO A 31 10.27 5.45 -3.51
N VAL A 32 10.29 4.54 -4.49
CA VAL A 32 9.11 3.77 -4.92
C VAL A 32 8.63 2.78 -3.83
N SER A 33 9.52 2.30 -2.96
CA SER A 33 9.23 1.25 -1.97
C SER A 33 8.93 1.75 -0.56
N ILE A 34 9.01 3.06 -0.29
CA ILE A 34 8.86 3.64 1.06
C ILE A 34 7.61 3.10 1.79
N PHE A 35 6.49 3.00 1.09
CA PHE A 35 5.20 2.61 1.67
C PHE A 35 4.81 1.15 1.38
N SER A 36 5.63 0.37 0.67
CA SER A 36 5.22 -0.96 0.18
C SER A 36 4.82 -1.90 1.31
N GLU A 37 5.57 -1.89 2.41
CA GLU A 37 5.34 -2.76 3.58
C GLU A 37 4.13 -2.34 4.42
N VAL A 38 3.78 -1.05 4.42
CA VAL A 38 2.69 -0.50 5.24
C VAL A 38 1.41 -0.25 4.46
N LYS A 39 1.47 -0.31 3.11
CA LYS A 39 0.35 -0.06 2.20
C LYS A 39 -0.89 -0.85 2.61
N ILE A 40 -2.03 -0.15 2.59
CA ILE A 40 -3.33 -0.75 2.85
C ILE A 40 -3.63 -1.81 1.81
N GLN A 41 -4.09 -2.97 2.26
CA GLN A 41 -4.41 -4.11 1.41
C GLN A 41 -5.92 -4.33 1.31
N GLU A 42 -6.39 -4.79 0.15
CA GLU A 42 -7.79 -5.15 -0.07
C GLU A 42 -8.31 -6.18 0.96
N ASN A 43 -7.44 -7.07 1.45
CA ASN A 43 -7.76 -8.04 2.49
C ASN A 43 -8.03 -7.43 3.87
N GLU A 44 -7.40 -6.29 4.20
CA GLU A 44 -7.69 -5.58 5.46
C GLU A 44 -9.11 -5.00 5.44
N ILE A 45 -9.56 -4.54 4.27
CA ILE A 45 -10.93 -4.03 4.05
C ILE A 45 -11.94 -5.19 4.11
N ALA A 46 -11.65 -6.31 3.43
CA ALA A 46 -12.48 -7.51 3.49
C ALA A 46 -12.68 -7.99 4.94
N LYS A 47 -11.61 -8.03 5.74
CA LYS A 47 -11.66 -8.39 7.16
C LYS A 47 -12.56 -7.48 7.99
N VAL A 48 -12.69 -6.20 7.63
CA VAL A 48 -13.64 -5.29 8.31
C VAL A 48 -15.07 -5.62 7.90
N ASN A 49 -15.31 -5.77 6.60
CA ASN A 49 -16.64 -6.07 6.07
C ASN A 49 -17.18 -7.39 6.61
N GLU A 50 -16.42 -8.47 6.49
CA GLU A 50 -16.84 -9.83 6.83
C GLU A 50 -17.11 -10.05 8.33
N ARG A 51 -16.91 -9.04 9.19
CA ARG A 51 -17.33 -9.07 10.60
C ARG A 51 -18.83 -8.86 10.80
N PHE A 52 -19.52 -8.33 9.81
CA PHE A 52 -20.94 -7.95 9.92
C PHE A 52 -21.81 -8.91 9.12
N SER A 53 -22.81 -9.51 9.77
CA SER A 53 -23.67 -10.53 9.15
C SER A 53 -24.46 -10.03 7.94
N PHE A 54 -24.83 -8.75 7.91
CA PHE A 54 -25.62 -8.20 6.80
C PHE A 54 -24.86 -8.22 5.46
N ILE A 55 -23.53 -8.40 5.49
CA ILE A 55 -22.70 -8.50 4.29
C ILE A 55 -23.03 -9.72 3.44
N GLU A 56 -23.53 -10.80 4.04
CA GLU A 56 -23.94 -12.00 3.31
C GLU A 56 -25.06 -11.74 2.29
N PHE A 57 -25.85 -10.67 2.49
CA PHE A 57 -26.93 -10.25 1.61
C PHE A 57 -26.48 -9.23 0.55
N ILE A 58 -25.23 -8.79 0.58
CA ILE A 58 -24.66 -7.91 -0.43
C ILE A 58 -23.98 -8.78 -1.49
N ASN A 59 -24.21 -8.48 -2.77
CA ASN A 59 -23.55 -9.20 -3.86
C ASN A 59 -22.03 -9.07 -3.74
N LYS A 60 -21.33 -10.20 -3.90
CA LYS A 60 -19.88 -10.22 -3.95
C LYS A 60 -19.40 -9.79 -5.34
N PRO A 61 -18.36 -8.95 -5.46
CA PRO A 61 -17.72 -8.68 -6.73
C PRO A 61 -17.02 -9.94 -7.27
N TYR A 62 -16.57 -9.89 -8.53
CA TYR A 62 -15.96 -10.99 -9.32
C TYR A 62 -14.94 -11.90 -8.59
N ARG A 63 -14.26 -11.41 -7.55
CA ARG A 63 -13.28 -12.18 -6.75
C ARG A 63 -13.87 -12.87 -5.51
N GLY A 64 -15.19 -12.87 -5.33
CA GLY A 64 -15.87 -13.62 -4.27
C GLY A 64 -15.67 -13.10 -2.84
N ARG A 65 -15.18 -11.86 -2.65
CA ARG A 65 -15.00 -11.20 -1.34
C ARG A 65 -15.39 -9.73 -1.37
N HIS A 66 -15.76 -9.16 -0.23
CA HIS A 66 -16.05 -7.72 -0.11
C HIS A 66 -14.77 -6.92 0.11
N PHE A 67 -13.90 -6.88 -0.88
CA PHE A 67 -12.56 -6.29 -0.79
C PHE A 67 -12.53 -4.75 -0.93
N LYS A 68 -13.69 -4.12 -1.12
CA LYS A 68 -13.83 -2.66 -1.26
C LYS A 68 -14.62 -2.07 -0.09
N PRO A 69 -14.39 -0.78 0.23
CA PRO A 69 -15.25 -0.07 1.16
C PRO A 69 -16.68 0.00 0.62
N LEU A 70 -17.64 -0.27 1.49
CA LEU A 70 -19.04 -0.36 1.11
C LEU A 70 -19.69 1.01 1.02
N ALA A 71 -20.33 1.26 -0.11
CA ALA A 71 -21.14 2.44 -0.38
C ALA A 71 -22.62 2.05 -0.35
N LEU A 72 -23.47 2.96 0.14
CA LEU A 72 -24.92 2.74 0.13
C LEU A 72 -25.46 2.63 -1.29
N ARG A 73 -24.88 3.41 -2.21
CA ARG A 73 -25.20 3.35 -3.64
C ARG A 73 -24.49 2.18 -4.34
N LYS A 74 -25.21 1.58 -5.30
CA LYS A 74 -24.67 0.62 -6.28
C LYS A 74 -23.96 1.32 -7.45
N PHE A 75 -22.83 0.76 -7.87
CA PHE A 75 -22.03 1.20 -9.01
C PHE A 75 -21.92 0.09 -10.04
N ASN A 76 -22.00 0.45 -11.32
CA ASN A 76 -21.76 -0.48 -12.42
C ASN A 76 -20.29 -0.92 -12.40
N CYS A 77 -20.07 -2.23 -12.42
CA CYS A 77 -18.76 -2.88 -12.34
C CYS A 77 -18.32 -3.53 -13.66
N GLY A 78 -19.02 -3.24 -14.76
CA GLY A 78 -18.86 -3.93 -16.05
C GLY A 78 -19.79 -5.13 -16.17
N GLY A 79 -20.04 -5.59 -17.40
CA GLY A 79 -20.82 -6.81 -17.66
C GLY A 79 -22.30 -6.77 -17.25
N GLY A 80 -22.83 -5.60 -16.87
CA GLY A 80 -24.18 -5.48 -16.31
C GLY A 80 -24.25 -5.66 -14.79
N ASP A 81 -23.11 -5.93 -14.14
CA ASP A 81 -23.05 -6.16 -12.71
C ASP A 81 -23.00 -4.84 -11.92
N TYR A 82 -23.64 -4.87 -10.75
CA TYR A 82 -23.68 -3.73 -9.84
C TYR A 82 -23.19 -4.14 -8.46
N PHE A 83 -22.37 -3.28 -7.86
CA PHE A 83 -21.82 -3.50 -6.53
C PHE A 83 -21.82 -2.23 -5.69
N ASN A 84 -22.01 -2.41 -4.38
CA ASN A 84 -22.02 -1.38 -3.37
C ASN A 84 -20.59 -0.93 -2.99
N GLY A 85 -19.78 -0.53 -3.98
CA GLY A 85 -18.43 -0.02 -3.72
C GLY A 85 -17.63 0.27 -4.99
N LYS A 86 -17.07 1.47 -5.08
CA LYS A 86 -16.27 1.92 -6.24
C LYS A 86 -14.78 2.08 -5.93
N VAL A 87 -14.46 2.42 -4.68
CA VAL A 87 -13.09 2.73 -4.26
C VAL A 87 -12.29 1.44 -4.10
N HIS A 88 -11.06 1.44 -4.63
CA HIS A 88 -10.08 0.36 -4.46
C HIS A 88 -9.02 0.76 -3.44
N ASP A 89 -8.35 -0.23 -2.85
CA ASP A 89 -7.20 -0.07 -1.94
C ASP A 89 -6.09 0.79 -2.54
N ASP A 90 -5.82 0.68 -3.85
CA ASP A 90 -4.87 1.55 -4.56
C ASP A 90 -5.21 3.04 -4.47
N HIS A 91 -6.50 3.39 -4.57
CA HIS A 91 -6.94 4.78 -4.44
C HIS A 91 -6.77 5.29 -3.00
N ILE A 92 -7.09 4.45 -2.02
CA ILE A 92 -6.95 4.77 -0.60
C ILE A 92 -5.47 4.95 -0.25
N HIS A 93 -4.63 4.03 -0.75
CA HIS A 93 -3.19 4.11 -0.63
C HIS A 93 -2.65 5.43 -1.19
N ASP A 94 -3.05 5.83 -2.41
CA ASP A 94 -2.57 7.08 -3.00
C ASP A 94 -3.00 8.31 -2.19
N HIS A 95 -4.22 8.32 -1.66
CA HIS A 95 -4.67 9.39 -0.76
C HIS A 95 -3.85 9.46 0.53
N MET A 96 -3.63 8.33 1.20
CA MET A 96 -2.81 8.26 2.42
C MET A 96 -1.35 8.65 2.15
N ARG A 97 -0.80 8.17 1.04
CA ARG A 97 0.56 8.50 0.58
C ARG A 97 0.72 10.01 0.37
N LYS A 98 -0.21 10.63 -0.36
CA LYS A 98 -0.19 12.09 -0.59
C LYS A 98 -0.34 12.88 0.70
N LEU A 99 -1.24 12.46 1.59
CA LEU A 99 -1.41 13.11 2.88
C LEU A 99 -0.14 13.01 3.74
N THR A 100 0.49 11.83 3.76
CA THR A 100 1.76 11.61 4.44
C THR A 100 2.86 12.51 3.89
N LEU A 101 3.07 12.53 2.57
CA LEU A 101 4.08 13.40 1.94
C LEU A 101 3.84 14.89 2.23
N SER A 102 2.57 15.30 2.32
CA SER A 102 2.24 16.70 2.63
C SER A 102 2.69 17.12 4.04
N LEU A 103 2.86 16.19 4.98
CA LEU A 103 3.45 16.48 6.30
C LEU A 103 4.92 16.89 6.21
N PHE A 104 5.63 16.40 5.18
CA PHE A 104 7.03 16.73 4.89
C PHE A 104 7.15 17.88 3.88
N GLY A 105 6.04 18.52 3.49
CA GLY A 105 6.03 19.61 2.52
C GLY A 105 6.32 19.19 1.08
N VAL A 106 6.22 17.89 0.76
CA VAL A 106 6.51 17.34 -0.58
C VAL A 106 5.31 16.66 -1.20
N SER A 107 5.36 16.40 -2.51
CA SER A 107 4.25 15.80 -3.26
C SER A 107 4.57 14.45 -3.92
N LYS A 108 5.86 14.13 -4.06
CA LYS A 108 6.35 12.87 -4.62
C LYS A 108 7.27 12.18 -3.62
N ASN A 109 7.31 10.85 -3.70
CA ASN A 109 8.23 10.07 -2.88
C ASN A 109 9.70 10.40 -3.20
N SER A 110 10.01 10.75 -4.45
CA SER A 110 11.37 11.11 -4.90
C SER A 110 11.91 12.39 -4.26
N ASP A 111 11.02 13.21 -3.73
CA ASP A 111 11.36 14.52 -3.16
C ASP A 111 11.56 14.41 -1.64
N LEU A 112 11.28 13.24 -1.05
CA LEU A 112 11.46 12.96 0.38
C LEU A 112 12.92 12.59 0.64
N ASN A 113 13.52 13.13 1.70
CA ASN A 113 14.89 12.77 2.09
C ASN A 113 14.93 11.35 2.65
N GLU A 114 16.04 10.64 2.45
CA GLU A 114 16.18 9.25 2.94
C GLU A 114 16.06 9.15 4.47
N GLU A 115 16.48 10.17 5.20
CA GLU A 115 16.34 10.27 6.66
C GLU A 115 14.88 10.29 7.14
N ASP A 116 13.95 10.73 6.29
CA ASP A 116 12.53 10.85 6.61
C ASP A 116 11.72 9.59 6.27
N TYR A 117 12.32 8.61 5.57
CA TYR A 117 11.57 7.45 5.06
C TYR A 117 10.90 6.62 6.14
N GLU A 118 11.60 6.36 7.25
CA GLU A 118 11.06 5.60 8.37
C GLU A 118 9.87 6.33 9.00
N GLN A 119 10.06 7.62 9.31
CA GLN A 119 9.00 8.46 9.90
C GLN A 119 7.79 8.59 8.97
N ALA A 120 8.00 8.74 7.66
CA ALA A 120 6.91 8.77 6.68
C ALA A 120 6.14 7.44 6.68
N SER A 121 6.83 6.30 6.74
CA SER A 121 6.20 4.97 6.81
C SER A 121 5.35 4.81 8.09
N GLU A 122 5.85 5.29 9.23
CA GLU A 122 5.10 5.30 10.50
C GLU A 122 3.86 6.20 10.43
N MET A 123 3.99 7.42 9.92
CA MET A 123 2.87 8.35 9.74
C MET A 123 1.79 7.79 8.80
N TYR A 124 2.20 7.14 7.70
CA TYR A 124 1.28 6.42 6.82
C TYR A 124 0.50 5.36 7.61
N LYS A 125 1.19 4.56 8.44
CA LYS A 125 0.56 3.52 9.25
C LYS A 125 -0.49 4.08 10.20
N TYR A 126 -0.23 5.22 10.84
CA TYR A 126 -1.23 5.92 11.66
C TYR A 126 -2.48 6.29 10.86
N PHE A 127 -2.32 6.82 9.63
CA PHE A 127 -3.46 7.11 8.76
C PHE A 127 -4.22 5.84 8.36
N LYS A 128 -3.51 4.75 8.07
CA LYS A 128 -4.13 3.45 7.75
C LYS A 128 -4.97 2.94 8.92
N ASP A 129 -4.41 2.94 10.12
CA ASP A 129 -5.09 2.44 11.32
C ASP A 129 -6.31 3.30 11.66
N LEU A 130 -6.18 4.63 11.56
CA LEU A 130 -7.30 5.56 11.72
C LEU A 130 -8.40 5.31 10.69
N TYR A 131 -8.03 5.13 9.42
CA TYR A 131 -8.98 4.84 8.34
C TYR A 131 -9.76 3.55 8.62
N LEU A 132 -9.07 2.45 8.94
CA LEU A 132 -9.72 1.17 9.22
C LEU A 132 -10.62 1.26 10.45
N HIS A 133 -10.20 1.99 11.49
CA HIS A 133 -11.02 2.24 12.68
C HIS A 133 -12.31 3.00 12.34
N LEU A 134 -12.19 4.13 11.64
CA LEU A 134 -13.33 4.97 11.24
C LEU A 134 -14.26 4.24 10.26
N TYR A 135 -13.69 3.47 9.34
CA TYR A 135 -14.44 2.65 8.41
C TYR A 135 -15.26 1.59 9.16
N ASN A 136 -14.63 0.83 10.07
CA ASN A 136 -15.32 -0.14 10.92
C ASN A 136 -16.44 0.52 11.73
N LYS A 137 -16.18 1.67 12.35
CA LYS A 137 -17.17 2.45 13.13
C LYS A 137 -18.34 2.95 12.27
N ARG A 138 -18.12 3.24 10.99
CA ARG A 138 -19.19 3.59 10.05
C ARG A 138 -20.04 2.37 9.72
N ILE A 139 -19.40 1.27 9.31
CA ILE A 139 -20.09 0.04 8.90
C ILE A 139 -20.89 -0.58 10.05
N SER A 140 -20.40 -0.47 11.28
CA SER A 140 -21.11 -0.96 12.47
C SER A 140 -22.46 -0.28 12.77
N LYS A 141 -22.79 0.80 12.06
CA LYS A 141 -24.06 1.52 12.19
C LYS A 141 -25.04 1.18 11.08
N LEU A 142 -24.62 0.40 10.09
CA LEU A 142 -25.43 0.05 8.94
C LEU A 142 -26.10 -1.30 9.14
N THR A 143 -27.21 -1.46 8.43
CA THR A 143 -28.03 -2.66 8.34
C THR A 143 -28.31 -2.97 6.86
N ILE A 144 -28.91 -4.12 6.58
CA ILE A 144 -29.26 -4.46 5.18
C ILE A 144 -30.22 -3.44 4.56
N ASN A 145 -31.12 -2.85 5.35
CA ASN A 145 -32.09 -1.85 4.89
C ASN A 145 -31.43 -0.58 4.32
N ASP A 146 -30.18 -0.29 4.71
CA ASP A 146 -29.44 0.86 4.18
C ASP A 146 -28.91 0.63 2.75
N PHE A 147 -28.99 -0.60 2.25
CA PHE A 147 -28.48 -1.03 0.93
C PHE A 147 -29.58 -1.42 -0.07
N GLU A 148 -30.84 -1.38 0.34
CA GLU A 148 -32.04 -1.56 -0.50
C GLU A 148 -32.31 -0.30 -1.35
#